data_AF-A0A0Q2XPJ2-F1
#
_entry.id   AF-A0A0Q2XPJ2-F1
#
_cell.length_a   1.000
_cell.length_b   1.000
_cell.length_c   1.000
_cell.angle_alpha   90.00
_cell.angle_beta   90.00
_cell.angle_gamma   90.00
#
_symmetry.space_group_name_H-M   'P 1'
#
loop_
_entity.id
_entity.type
_entity.pdbx_description
1 polymer ?
#
loop_
_entity_poly.entity_id
_entity_poly.type
_entity_poly.pdbx_seq_one_letter_code
_entity_poly.pdbx_strand_id
1 'polypeptide(L)'
;MPRRRKFPDYVEIRVPVYQPPSSTLELLFEGKTLEIAKRLVRYLKKNGGMFKDEYQEALGIDGTDKVLYFRVVKKLLALGMIYEDRGMYRLSDRFSERMENLAKMWKFEIGKVAELW
;
A
#
# COMPACT_ATOMS: atom_id res chain seq x y z
N MET A 1 -37.46 -36.66 27.71
CA MET A 1 -36.73 -36.61 26.43
C MET A 1 -36.05 -35.25 26.29
N PRO A 2 -34.78 -35.14 25.84
CA PRO A 2 -34.13 -33.85 25.65
C PRO A 2 -34.85 -33.08 24.54
N ARG A 3 -35.20 -31.81 24.78
CA ARG A 3 -35.78 -30.94 23.74
C ARG A 3 -34.76 -30.78 22.61
N ARG A 4 -35.15 -31.08 21.36
CA ARG A 4 -34.31 -30.84 20.19
C ARG A 4 -33.94 -29.36 20.12
N ARG A 5 -32.65 -29.05 19.92
CA ARG A 5 -32.18 -27.67 19.74
C ARG A 5 -32.88 -27.07 18.51
N LYS A 6 -33.56 -25.94 18.69
CA LYS A 6 -34.09 -25.14 17.59
C LYS A 6 -32.90 -24.40 16.96
N PHE A 7 -32.56 -24.76 15.73
CA PHE A 7 -31.64 -23.96 14.92
C PHE A 7 -32.39 -22.75 14.36
N PRO A 8 -31.72 -21.60 14.17
CA PRO A 8 -32.34 -20.44 13.56
C PRO A 8 -32.76 -20.75 12.11
N ASP A 9 -33.88 -20.16 11.68
CA ASP A 9 -34.47 -20.39 10.35
C ASP A 9 -33.60 -19.85 9.19
N TYR A 10 -32.68 -18.93 9.50
CA TYR A 10 -31.68 -18.43 8.55
C TYR A 10 -30.41 -18.00 9.29
N VAL A 11 -29.29 -18.03 8.57
CA VAL A 11 -27.98 -17.54 9.03
C VAL A 11 -27.57 -16.43 8.08
N GLU A 12 -27.49 -15.18 8.56
CA GLU A 12 -26.93 -14.09 7.78
C GLU A 12 -25.40 -14.23 7.74
N ILE A 13 -24.88 -14.80 6.65
CA ILE A 13 -23.46 -14.76 6.35
C ILE A 13 -23.20 -13.44 5.61
N ARG A 14 -22.60 -12.46 6.30
CA ARG A 14 -22.04 -11.28 5.62
C ARG A 14 -20.81 -11.73 4.85
N VAL A 15 -20.99 -12.12 3.59
CA VAL A 15 -19.87 -12.38 2.69
C VAL A 15 -19.20 -11.03 2.44
N PRO A 16 -17.94 -10.82 2.88
CA PRO A 16 -17.24 -9.59 2.54
C PRO A 16 -17.08 -9.55 1.02
N VAL A 17 -17.77 -8.62 0.37
CA VAL A 17 -17.53 -8.31 -1.04
C VAL A 17 -16.16 -7.65 -1.07
N TYR A 18 -15.13 -8.42 -1.43
CA TYR A 18 -13.77 -7.90 -1.59
C TYR A 18 -13.78 -6.95 -2.78
N GLN A 19 -14.09 -5.67 -2.53
CA GLN A 19 -13.95 -4.66 -3.56
C GLN A 19 -12.46 -4.56 -3.87
N PRO A 20 -12.06 -4.74 -5.14
CA PRO A 20 -10.66 -4.60 -5.49
C PRO A 20 -10.21 -3.17 -5.14
N PRO A 21 -9.03 -3.01 -4.52
CA PRO A 21 -8.53 -1.70 -4.14
C PRO A 21 -8.35 -0.83 -5.39
N SER A 22 -8.66 0.46 -5.27
CA SER A 22 -8.56 1.42 -6.37
C SER A 22 -7.11 1.83 -6.65
N SER A 23 -6.20 1.57 -5.71
CA SER A 23 -4.77 1.83 -5.88
C SER A 23 -3.92 0.87 -5.06
N THR A 24 -2.68 0.62 -5.50
CA THR A 24 -1.71 -0.18 -4.72
C THR A 24 -1.44 0.40 -3.34
N LEU A 25 -1.64 1.71 -3.13
CA LEU A 25 -1.50 2.34 -1.82
C LEU A 25 -2.57 1.89 -0.82
N GLU A 26 -3.78 1.55 -1.28
CA GLU A 26 -4.86 1.04 -0.43
C GLU A 26 -4.58 -0.36 0.12
N LEU A 27 -3.71 -1.13 -0.55
CA LEU A 27 -3.21 -2.41 -0.02
C LEU A 27 -2.17 -2.22 1.09
N LEU A 28 -1.57 -1.04 1.18
CA LEU A 28 -0.41 -0.79 2.05
C LEU A 28 -0.75 0.11 3.24
N PHE A 29 -1.76 0.95 3.11
CA PHE A 29 -2.09 2.00 4.06
C PHE A 29 -3.60 2.14 4.23
N GLU A 30 -4.01 2.54 5.42
CA GLU A 30 -5.40 2.76 5.78
C GLU A 30 -5.56 4.09 6.52
N GLY A 31 -6.78 4.63 6.50
CA GLY A 31 -7.15 5.89 7.14
C GLY A 31 -6.18 7.03 6.80
N LYS A 32 -5.69 7.73 7.83
CA LYS A 32 -4.83 8.91 7.67
C LYS A 32 -3.49 8.63 6.99
N THR A 33 -2.93 7.43 7.17
CA THR A 33 -1.67 7.06 6.50
C THR A 33 -1.83 6.92 4.99
N LEU A 34 -3.00 6.48 4.53
CA LEU A 34 -3.34 6.42 3.11
C LEU A 34 -3.43 7.82 2.49
N GLU A 35 -4.06 8.75 3.20
CA GLU A 35 -4.16 10.14 2.75
C GLU A 35 -2.78 10.79 2.60
N ILE A 36 -1.91 10.61 3.61
CA ILE A 36 -0.53 11.09 3.57
C ILE A 36 0.23 10.45 2.40
N ALA A 37 0.14 9.13 2.22
CA ALA A 37 0.79 8.44 1.11
C ALA A 37 0.30 8.96 -0.25
N LYS A 38 -1.01 9.15 -0.43
CA LYS A 38 -1.61 9.72 -1.64
C LYS A 38 -1.16 11.16 -1.89
N ARG A 39 -1.01 11.99 -0.84
CA ARG A 39 -0.51 13.37 -0.98
C ARG A 39 0.96 13.39 -1.37
N LEU A 40 1.80 12.63 -0.67
CA LEU A 40 3.23 12.51 -0.97
C LEU A 40 3.47 12.02 -2.40
N VAL A 41 2.84 10.92 -2.81
CA VAL A 41 3.02 10.38 -4.17
C VAL A 41 2.54 11.37 -5.23
N ARG A 42 1.41 12.06 -5.02
CA ARG A 42 0.95 13.12 -5.95
C ARG A 42 1.95 14.27 -6.05
N TYR A 43 2.52 14.71 -4.93
CA TYR A 43 3.53 15.75 -4.90
C TYR A 43 4.78 15.32 -5.67
N LEU A 44 5.31 14.13 -5.41
CA LEU A 44 6.50 13.60 -6.10
C LEU A 44 6.25 13.41 -7.60
N LYS A 45 5.05 12.99 -8.02
CA LYS A 45 4.67 12.90 -9.45
C LYS A 45 4.69 14.27 -10.12
N LYS A 46 4.24 15.31 -9.43
CA LYS A 46 4.13 16.67 -9.99
C LYS A 46 5.48 17.39 -10.03
N ASN A 47 6.29 17.24 -8.98
CA ASN A 47 7.51 18.04 -8.79
C ASN A 47 8.80 17.27 -9.07
N GLY A 48 8.74 15.96 -9.29
CA GLY A 48 9.89 15.10 -9.55
C GLY A 48 10.69 14.69 -8.31
N GLY A 49 10.61 15.45 -7.22
CA GLY A 49 11.23 15.13 -5.94
C GLY A 49 10.73 16.02 -4.80
N MET A 50 11.19 15.74 -3.58
CA MET A 50 10.93 16.56 -2.40
C MET A 50 12.08 16.39 -1.41
N PHE A 51 12.62 17.48 -0.85
CA PHE A 51 13.63 17.37 0.21
C PHE A 51 13.00 16.87 1.52
N LYS A 52 13.82 16.26 2.37
CA LYS A 52 13.39 15.61 3.63
C LYS A 52 12.72 16.55 4.62
N ASP A 53 13.12 17.81 4.64
CA ASP A 53 12.70 18.87 5.55
C ASP A 53 11.50 19.67 5.02
N GLU A 54 11.26 19.67 3.72
CA GLU A 54 10.16 20.41 3.07
C GLU A 54 8.77 19.80 3.30
N TYR A 55 8.66 18.61 3.90
CA TYR A 55 7.39 17.89 4.02
C TYR A 55 6.28 18.69 4.73
N GLN A 56 6.62 19.59 5.65
CA GLN A 56 5.63 20.44 6.33
C GLN A 56 5.01 21.44 5.36
N GLU A 57 5.84 22.17 4.61
CA GLU A 57 5.39 23.17 3.62
C GLU A 57 4.76 22.51 2.39
N ALA A 58 5.38 21.42 1.90
CA ALA A 58 4.96 20.71 0.69
C ALA A 58 3.64 19.95 0.87
N LEU A 59 3.42 19.35 2.05
CA LEU A 59 2.30 18.45 2.30
C LEU A 59 1.35 18.93 3.38
N GLY A 60 1.63 20.05 4.07
CA GLY A 60 0.82 20.55 5.18
C GLY A 60 0.70 19.53 6.31
N ILE A 61 1.83 18.93 6.70
CA ILE A 61 1.91 17.90 7.74
C ILE A 61 2.49 18.50 9.00
N ASP A 62 1.67 18.61 10.04
CA ASP A 62 2.04 19.26 11.30
C ASP A 62 1.70 18.39 12.52
N GLY A 63 2.32 18.73 13.66
CA GLY A 63 2.01 18.15 14.96
C GLY A 63 2.08 16.62 14.99
N THR A 64 0.94 15.99 15.32
CA THR A 64 0.81 14.54 15.49
C THR A 64 0.95 13.74 14.19
N ASP A 65 0.75 14.37 13.03
CA ASP A 65 0.81 13.70 11.73
C ASP A 65 2.24 13.45 11.25
N LYS A 66 3.21 14.17 11.84
CA LYS A 66 4.64 13.98 11.58
C LYS A 66 5.08 12.53 11.79
N VAL A 67 4.58 11.89 12.85
CA VAL A 67 4.92 10.49 13.16
C VAL A 67 4.37 9.54 12.09
N LEU A 68 3.13 9.79 11.64
CA LEU A 68 2.50 9.01 10.58
C LEU A 68 3.19 9.20 9.24
N TYR A 69 3.60 10.43 8.93
CA TYR A 69 4.39 10.75 7.75
C TYR A 69 5.70 9.95 7.69
N PHE A 70 6.51 9.99 8.74
CA PHE A 70 7.76 9.23 8.74
C PHE A 70 7.53 7.71 8.68
N ARG A 71 6.42 7.20 9.23
CA ARG A 71 6.03 5.80 9.08
C ARG A 71 5.69 5.46 7.62
N VAL A 72 4.94 6.33 6.94
CA VAL A 72 4.61 6.19 5.52
C VAL A 72 5.88 6.20 4.67
N VAL A 73 6.75 7.20 4.86
CA VAL A 73 8.02 7.32 4.12
C VAL A 73 8.90 6.09 4.31
N LYS A 74 9.09 5.63 5.56
CA LYS A 74 9.87 4.41 5.85
C LYS A 74 9.33 3.19 5.12
N LYS A 75 8.00 3.00 5.09
CA LYS A 75 7.37 1.87 4.40
C LYS A 75 7.54 1.97 2.88
N LEU A 76 7.36 3.16 2.29
CA LEU A 76 7.57 3.38 0.86
C LEU A 76 9.03 3.14 0.45
N LEU A 77 10.01 3.58 1.25
CA LEU A 77 11.43 3.32 1.03
C LEU A 77 11.74 1.82 1.10
N ALA A 78 11.26 1.12 2.14
CA ALA A 78 11.50 -0.30 2.33
C ALA A 78 10.98 -1.15 1.16
N LEU A 79 9.80 -0.79 0.64
CA LEU A 79 9.19 -1.44 -0.52
C LEU A 79 9.87 -1.06 -1.84
N GLY A 80 10.70 -0.01 -1.86
CA GLY A 80 11.30 0.50 -3.09
C GLY A 80 10.30 1.23 -3.99
N MET A 81 9.25 1.81 -3.41
CA MET A 81 8.32 2.69 -4.13
C MET A 81 8.89 4.10 -4.29
N ILE A 82 9.74 4.50 -3.35
CA ILE A 82 10.53 5.72 -3.41
C ILE A 82 12.00 5.39 -3.09
N TYR A 83 12.91 6.23 -3.54
CA TYR A 83 14.32 6.21 -3.16
C TYR A 83 14.74 7.57 -2.63
N GLU A 84 15.88 7.58 -1.95
CA GLU A 84 16.54 8.80 -1.50
C GLU A 84 17.79 9.03 -2.35
N ASP A 85 17.93 10.25 -2.87
CA ASP A 85 19.14 10.72 -3.53
C ASP A 85 19.50 12.09 -2.95
N ARG A 86 20.68 12.21 -2.34
CA ARG A 86 21.20 13.45 -1.73
C ARG A 86 20.18 14.19 -0.84
N GLY A 87 19.43 13.44 -0.01
CA GLY A 87 18.42 14.00 0.90
C GLY A 87 17.09 14.36 0.25
N MET A 88 16.88 14.02 -1.03
CA MET A 88 15.64 14.20 -1.77
C MET A 88 14.95 12.85 -1.98
N TYR A 89 13.65 12.78 -1.69
CA TYR A 89 12.82 11.64 -2.03
C TYR A 89 12.32 11.72 -3.47
N ARG A 90 12.36 10.59 -4.19
CA ARG A 90 11.90 10.46 -5.58
C ARG A 90 11.18 9.14 -5.79
N LEU A 91 10.27 9.08 -6.77
CA LEU A 91 9.57 7.84 -7.12
C LEU A 91 10.52 6.83 -7.76
N SER A 92 10.32 5.55 -7.45
CA SER A 92 11.11 4.44 -7.99
C SER A 92 10.23 3.41 -8.69
N ASP A 93 10.82 2.74 -9.66
CA ASP A 93 10.33 1.56 -10.37
C ASP A 93 10.70 0.23 -9.69
N ARG A 94 11.64 0.22 -8.73
CA ARG A 94 12.10 -0.98 -8.02
C ARG A 94 10.97 -1.81 -7.41
N PHE A 95 9.91 -1.15 -6.94
CA PHE A 95 8.73 -1.86 -6.44
C PHE A 95 8.08 -2.71 -7.55
N SER A 96 7.89 -2.15 -8.74
CA SER A 96 7.30 -2.86 -9.89
C SER A 96 8.16 -4.05 -10.31
N GLU A 97 9.48 -3.87 -10.40
CA GLU A 97 10.42 -4.94 -10.74
C GLU A 97 10.36 -6.09 -9.73
N ARG A 98 10.30 -5.76 -8.43
CA ARG A 98 10.17 -6.77 -7.35
C ARG A 98 8.85 -7.52 -7.44
N MET A 99 7.76 -6.82 -7.72
CA MET A 99 6.44 -7.45 -7.87
C MET A 99 6.38 -8.34 -9.10
N GLU A 100 7.00 -7.94 -10.21
CA GLU A 100 7.11 -8.76 -11.41
C GLU A 100 7.90 -10.04 -11.15
N ASN A 101 9.06 -9.92 -10.49
CA ASN A 101 9.87 -11.08 -10.11
C ASN A 101 9.12 -12.01 -9.16
N LEU A 102 8.42 -11.47 -8.15
CA LEU A 102 7.60 -12.26 -7.24
C LEU A 102 6.47 -13.00 -7.99
N ALA A 103 5.80 -12.33 -8.93
CA ALA A 103 4.76 -12.94 -9.73
C ALA A 103 5.31 -14.07 -10.62
N LYS A 104 6.47 -13.88 -11.26
CA LYS A 104 7.15 -14.92 -12.04
C LYS A 104 7.54 -16.11 -11.18
N MET A 105 8.17 -15.86 -10.02
CA MET A 105 8.53 -16.92 -9.07
C MET A 105 7.28 -17.69 -8.60
N TRP A 106 6.20 -16.99 -8.25
CA TRP A 106 4.98 -17.66 -7.82
C TRP A 106 4.34 -18.52 -8.92
N LYS A 107 4.29 -18.01 -10.16
CA LYS A 107 3.80 -18.78 -11.32
C LYS A 107 4.62 -20.05 -11.54
N PHE A 108 5.93 -19.97 -11.32
CA PHE A 108 6.82 -21.13 -11.38
C PHE A 108 6.49 -22.15 -10.28
N GLU A 109 6.34 -21.72 -9.02
CA GLU A 109 5.99 -22.60 -7.89
C GLU A 109 4.66 -23.35 -8.10
N ILE A 110 3.66 -22.71 -8.71
CA ILE A 110 2.35 -23.34 -8.99
C ILE A 110 2.31 -24.12 -10.32
N GLY A 111 3.46 -24.33 -10.97
CA GLY A 111 3.57 -25.14 -12.18
C GLY A 111 3.02 -24.49 -13.46
N LYS A 112 2.75 -23.18 -13.44
CA LYS A 112 2.21 -22.42 -14.59
C LYS A 112 3.31 -21.82 -15.46
N VAL A 113 4.26 -22.67 -15.86
CA VAL A 113 5.47 -22.26 -16.60
C VAL A 113 5.16 -21.62 -17.95
N ALA A 114 4.07 -22.03 -18.61
CA ALA A 114 3.65 -21.48 -19.90
C ALA A 114 3.25 -19.99 -19.85
N GLU A 115 2.91 -19.44 -18.66
CA GLU A 115 2.50 -18.04 -18.50
C GLU A 115 3.66 -17.11 -18.05
N LEU A 116 4.92 -17.57 -18.17
CA LEU A 116 6.13 -16.81 -17.81
C LEU A 116 6.70 -15.96 -18.96
N TRP A 117 6.21 -16.17 -20.18
CA TRP A 117 6.71 -15.57 -21.44
C TRP A 117 5.58 -14.88 -22.19
#